data_AF-A0A497N929-F1
#
_entry.id   AF-A0A497N929-F1
#
_cell.length_a   1.000
_cell.length_b   1.000
_cell.length_c   1.000
_cell.angle_alpha   90.00
_cell.angle_beta   90.00
_cell.angle_gamma   90.00
#
_symmetry.space_group_name_H-M   'P 1'
#
loop_
_entity.id
_entity.type
_entity.pdbx_description
1 polymer ?
#
loop_
_entity_poly.entity_id
_entity_poly.type
_entity_poly.pdbx_seq_one_letter_code
_entity_poly.pdbx_strand_id
1 'polypeptide(L)' 'MVYSRTEEHARAFAERWKIPEWATDMTKVVERPEVDLVVIASPNFLHKEATTPACKSGENVVCTKPPARNSG' A
#
# COMPACT_ATOMS: atom_id res chain seq x y z
N MET A 1 -4.82 -8.12 -1.86
CA MET A 1 -3.35 -8.23 -2.07
C MET A 1 -2.62 -7.30 -1.11
N VAL A 2 -1.38 -7.59 -0.72
CA VAL A 2 -0.53 -6.70 0.10
C VAL A 2 0.72 -6.26 -0.67
N TYR A 3 1.16 -5.02 -0.46
CA TYR A 3 2.42 -4.50 -1.00
C TYR A 3 3.44 -4.23 0.11
N SER A 4 4.71 -4.55 -0.15
CA SER A 4 5.86 -4.05 0.60
C SER A 4 7.07 -3.93 -0.31
N ARG A 5 8.01 -3.03 0.00
CA ARG A 5 9.23 -2.83 -0.79
C ARG A 5 10.14 -4.07 -0.82
N THR A 6 10.04 -4.92 0.19
CA THR A 6 10.83 -6.16 0.26
C THR A 6 9.90 -7.37 0.18
N GLU A 7 10.31 -8.36 -0.60
CA GLU A 7 9.56 -9.62 -0.77
C GLU A 7 9.31 -10.30 0.57
N GLU A 8 10.34 -10.36 1.41
CA GLU A 8 10.28 -10.99 2.72
C GLU A 8 9.18 -10.41 3.61
N HIS A 9 9.04 -9.08 3.65
CA HIS A 9 7.96 -8.43 4.40
C HIS A 9 6.59 -8.63 3.75
N ALA A 10 6.48 -8.51 2.42
CA ALA A 10 5.22 -8.67 1.71
C ALA A 10 4.66 -10.09 1.91
N ARG A 11 5.53 -11.10 1.75
CA ARG A 11 5.21 -12.51 1.90
C ARG A 11 4.89 -12.88 3.35
N ALA A 12 5.71 -12.47 4.31
CA ALA A 12 5.45 -12.76 5.73
C ALA A 12 4.11 -12.18 6.20
N PHE A 13 3.75 -10.97 5.74
CA PHE A 13 2.46 -10.37 6.04
C PHE A 13 1.31 -11.14 5.37
N ALA A 14 1.46 -11.50 4.09
CA ALA A 14 0.47 -12.27 3.36
C ALA A 14 0.20 -13.63 4.00
N GLU A 15 1.25 -14.37 4.36
CA GLU A 15 1.14 -15.67 5.03
C GLU A 15 0.45 -15.55 6.40
N ARG A 16 0.87 -14.57 7.21
CA ARG A 16 0.30 -14.32 8.54
C ARG A 16 -1.20 -14.07 8.51
N TRP A 17 -1.68 -13.33 7.50
CA TRP A 17 -3.08 -12.90 7.39
C TRP A 17 -3.87 -13.65 6.32
N LYS A 18 -3.28 -14.71 5.72
CA LYS A 18 -3.88 -15.52 4.64
C LYS A 18 -4.35 -14.68 3.44
N ILE A 19 -3.56 -13.67 3.08
CA ILE A 19 -3.82 -12.86 1.89
C ILE A 19 -3.27 -13.63 0.68
N PRO A 20 -4.08 -13.91 -0.35
CA PRO A 20 -3.70 -14.82 -1.45
C PRO A 20 -2.59 -14.27 -2.35
N GLU A 21 -2.41 -12.95 -2.37
CA GLU A 21 -1.50 -12.27 -3.28
C GLU A 21 -0.69 -11.20 -2.56
N TRP A 22 0.57 -11.09 -2.95
CA TRP A 22 1.49 -10.05 -2.50
C TRP A 22 2.30 -9.51 -3.67
N ALA A 23 2.77 -8.27 -3.55
CA ALA A 23 3.57 -7.60 -4.57
C ALA A 23 4.71 -6.81 -3.93
N THR A 24 5.81 -6.69 -4.67
CA THR A 24 6.92 -5.78 -4.37
C THR A 24 6.96 -4.54 -5.26
N ASP A 25 6.00 -4.46 -6.18
CA ASP A 25 5.80 -3.34 -7.09
C ASP A 25 4.40 -2.76 -6.84
N MET A 26 4.36 -1.47 -6.51
CA MET A 26 3.11 -0.78 -6.16
C MET A 26 2.26 -0.51 -7.41
N THR A 27 2.87 -0.40 -8.59
CA THR A 27 2.13 -0.22 -9.85
C THR A 27 1.17 -1.39 -10.10
N LYS A 28 1.64 -2.62 -9.84
CA LYS A 28 0.83 -3.85 -9.92
C LYS A 28 -0.36 -3.90 -8.96
N VAL A 29 -0.36 -3.08 -7.92
CA VAL A 29 -1.48 -2.99 -6.95
C VAL A 29 -2.49 -1.94 -7.40
N VAL A 30 -2.02 -0.79 -7.87
CA VAL A 30 -2.90 0.34 -8.23
C VAL A 30 -3.52 0.22 -9.62
N GLU A 31 -2.95 -0.58 -10.52
CA GLU A 31 -3.47 -0.82 -11.88
C GLU A 31 -4.52 -1.95 -11.95
N ARG A 32 -4.86 -2.58 -10.80
CA ARG A 32 -5.83 -3.67 -10.78
C ARG A 32 -7.26 -3.15 -10.68
N PRO A 33 -8.13 -3.49 -11.63
CA PRO A 33 -9.53 -3.05 -11.62
C PRO A 33 -10.35 -3.62 -10.45
N GLU A 34 -9.86 -4.65 -9.76
CA GLU A 34 -10.54 -5.29 -8.62
C GLU A 34 -10.20 -4.70 -7.24
N VAL A 35 -9.46 -3.59 -7.15
CA VAL A 35 -8.97 -3.02 -5.88
C VAL A 35 -9.79 -1.81 -5.45
N ASP A 36 -10.85 -1.99 -4.66
CA ASP A 36 -11.74 -0.89 -4.25
C ASP A 36 -11.18 0.04 -3.13
N LEU A 37 -10.15 -0.43 -2.39
CA LEU A 37 -9.60 0.25 -1.22
C LEU A 37 -8.10 -0.07 -1.02
N VAL A 38 -7.29 0.97 -0.89
CA VAL A 38 -5.87 0.90 -0.54
C VAL A 38 -5.65 1.38 0.90
N VAL A 39 -5.11 0.49 1.76
CA VAL A 39 -4.74 0.82 3.15
C VAL A 39 -3.23 0.98 3.28
N ILE A 40 -2.77 2.16 3.66
CA ILE A 40 -1.37 2.51 3.84
C ILE A 40 -1.03 2.48 5.34
N ALA A 41 -0.40 1.38 5.76
CA ALA A 41 0.05 1.14 7.13
C ALA A 41 1.59 1.06 7.26
N SER A 42 2.30 1.63 6.29
CA SER A 42 3.77 1.69 6.25
C SER A 42 4.34 2.72 7.24
N PRO A 43 5.65 2.74 7.52
CA PRO A 43 6.26 3.83 8.29
C PRO A 43 5.99 5.22 7.70
N ASN A 44 5.78 6.23 8.56
CA ASN A 44 5.32 7.59 8.18
C ASN A 44 6.08 8.26 7.02
N PHE A 45 7.38 7.99 6.87
CA PHE A 45 8.19 8.59 5.81
C PHE A 45 7.88 8.03 4.41
N LEU A 46 7.22 6.87 4.34
CA LEU A 46 6.79 6.23 3.09
C LEU A 46 5.34 6.58 2.72
N HIS A 47 4.59 7.26 3.59
CA HIS A 47 3.20 7.60 3.32
C HIS A 47 3.07 8.47 2.07
N LYS A 48 3.88 9.51 1.90
CA LYS A 48 3.81 10.36 0.70
C LYS A 48 4.06 9.58 -0.59
N GLU A 49 5.06 8.70 -0.57
CA GLU A 49 5.44 7.88 -1.72
C GLU A 49 4.38 6.83 -2.06
N ALA A 50 3.66 6.29 -1.06
CA ALA A 50 2.59 5.32 -1.25
C ALA A 50 1.24 5.97 -1.60
N THR A 51 0.88 7.08 -0.95
CA THR A 51 -0.42 7.76 -1.11
C THR A 51 -0.54 8.41 -2.48
N THR A 52 0.53 9.02 -3.00
CA THR A 52 0.48 9.72 -4.30
C THR A 52 0.07 8.79 -5.46
N PRO A 53 0.70 7.62 -5.68
CA PRO A 53 0.27 6.68 -6.71
C PRO A 53 -1.07 6.01 -6.40
N ALA A 54 -1.38 5.72 -5.12
CA ALA A 54 -2.67 5.16 -4.73
C ALA A 54 -3.84 6.11 -4.99
N CYS A 55 -3.68 7.41 -4.75
CA CYS A 55 -4.70 8.42 -5.08
C CYS A 55 -4.86 8.63 -6.59
N LYS A 56 -3.80 8.40 -7.38
CA LYS A 56 -3.83 8.56 -8.84
C LYS A 56 -4.59 7.46 -9.56
N SER A 57 -4.77 6.28 -8.95
CA SER A 57 -5.58 5.21 -9.55
C SER A 57 -7.09 5.45 -9.43
N GLY A 58 -7.53 6.46 -8.68
CA GLY A 58 -8.93 6.76 -8.46
C GLY A 58 -9.61 5.92 -7.38
N GLU A 59 -8.86 5.04 -6.71
CA GLU A 59 -9.37 4.15 -5.66
C GLU A 59 -9.41 4.84 -4.29
N ASN A 60 -10.22 4.31 -3.38
CA ASN A 60 -10.31 4.84 -2.01
C ASN A 60 -8.98 4.60 -1.27
N VAL A 61 -8.47 5.60 -0.54
CA VAL A 61 -7.19 5.49 0.20
C VAL A 61 -7.39 5.78 1.69
N VAL A 62 -6.98 4.84 2.54
CA VAL A 62 -6.93 4.99 4.00
C VAL A 62 -5.48 4.97 4.46
N CYS A 63 -4.99 6.09 4.98
CA CYS A 63 -3.62 6.22 5.48
C CYS A 63 -3.61 6.26 7.01
N THR A 64 -2.78 5.42 7.64
CA THR A 64 -2.66 5.39 9.10
C THR A 64 -1.99 6.67 9.66
N LYS A 65 -2.30 7.01 10.92
CA LYS A 65 -1.77 8.23 11.56
C LYS A 65 -0.28 8.12 11.89
N PRO A 66 0.47 9.24 11.83
CA PRO A 66 0.14 10.48 11.15
C PRO A 66 0.25 10.31 9.61
N PRO A 67 -0.68 10.87 8.83
CA PRO A 67 -0.74 10.65 7.38
C PRO A 67 0.46 11.23 6.63
N ALA A 68 1.17 12.21 7.21
CA ALA A 68 2.42 12.76 6.71
C ALA A 68 3.28 13.27 7.87
N ARG A 69 4.59 13.48 7.62
CA ARG A 69 5.50 14.13 8.58
C ARG A 69 5.43 15.66 8.55
N ASN A 70 4.87 16.26 7.49
CA ASN A 70 4.70 17.70 7.28
C ASN A 70 3.49 17.97 6.36
N SER A 71 3.02 19.23 6.28
CA SER A 71 1.82 19.65 5.54
C SER A 71 2.04 19.93 4.05
N GLY A 72 3.13 19.41 3.47
CA GLY A 72 3.63 19.80 2.15
C GLY A 72 2.74 19.38 0.99
#